data_AF-A0A9D6QM74-F1
#
_entry.id   AF-A0A9D6QM74-F1
#
_cell.length_a   1.000
_cell.length_b   1.000
_cell.length_c   1.000
_cell.angle_alpha   90.00
_cell.angle_beta   90.00
_cell.angle_gamma   90.00
#
_symmetry.space_group_name_H-M   'P 1'
#
loop_
_entity.id
_entity.type
_entity.pdbx_description
1 polymer ?
#
loop_
_entity_poly.entity_id
_entity_poly.type
_entity_poly.pdbx_seq_one_letter_code
_entity_poly.pdbx_strand_id
1 'polypeptide(L)'
;MRSRVLPRREVLRMHSHQMPQGRAGKLRLDFNENTVGCSPAVRTALRKLSREEISVYPEYESTRRRMAKYFGVSPAETILNNGVDDGLKLIFDCFVEPRTSVFLVEPTFDMYRM
;
A
#
# COMPACT_ATOMS: atom_id res chain seq x y z
N MET A 1 2.12 27.70 29.76
CA MET A 1 1.92 26.25 29.95
C MET A 1 1.67 25.63 28.57
N ARG A 2 2.60 24.85 28.00
CA ARG A 2 2.32 24.11 26.76
C ARG A 2 1.59 22.83 27.14
N SER A 3 0.30 22.73 26.81
CA SER A 3 -0.46 21.48 26.97
C SER A 3 0.22 20.39 26.14
N ARG A 4 0.65 19.32 26.80
CA ARG A 4 1.32 18.19 26.15
C ARG A 4 0.28 17.48 25.27
N VAL A 5 0.41 17.61 23.94
CA VAL A 5 -0.45 16.88 22.99
C VAL A 5 -0.12 15.39 23.13
N LEU A 6 -1.10 14.59 23.51
CA LEU A 6 -0.98 13.14 23.62
C LEU A 6 -1.64 12.47 22.39
N PRO A 7 -1.14 11.32 21.94
CA PRO A 7 -1.83 10.51 20.94
C PRO A 7 -3.23 10.09 21.41
N ARG A 8 -4.10 9.76 20.45
CA ARG A 8 -5.43 9.23 20.74
C ARG A 8 -5.34 7.93 21.56
N ARG A 9 -6.34 7.66 22.41
CA ARG A 9 -6.36 6.46 23.28
C ARG A 9 -6.28 5.17 22.47
N GLU A 10 -6.89 5.18 21.30
CA GLU A 10 -6.95 4.07 20.34
C GLU A 10 -5.54 3.75 19.82
N VAL A 11 -4.76 4.78 19.46
CA VAL A 11 -3.36 4.62 19.02
C VAL A 11 -2.48 4.06 20.14
N LEU A 12 -2.72 4.47 21.39
CA LEU A 12 -1.99 3.94 22.55
C LEU A 12 -2.32 2.46 22.86
N ARG A 13 -3.47 1.96 22.41
CA ARG A 13 -3.91 0.57 22.60
C ARG A 13 -3.63 -0.33 21.40
N MET A 14 -3.28 0.25 20.26
CA MET A 14 -2.99 -0.47 19.03
C MET A 14 -1.72 -1.30 19.19
N HIS A 15 -1.77 -2.55 18.75
CA HIS A 15 -0.59 -3.39 18.65
C HIS A 15 0.08 -3.18 17.30
N SER A 16 1.35 -2.77 17.31
CA SER A 16 2.10 -2.59 16.06
C SER A 16 2.39 -3.95 15.42
N HIS A 17 2.11 -4.06 14.12
CA HIS A 17 2.55 -5.20 13.33
C HIS A 17 4.08 -5.22 13.26
N GLN A 18 4.68 -6.37 13.61
CA GLN A 18 6.13 -6.54 13.70
C GLN A 18 6.61 -7.40 12.53
N MET A 19 7.53 -6.86 11.72
CA MET A 19 8.12 -7.58 10.61
C MET A 19 9.46 -8.22 11.01
N PRO A 20 9.67 -9.52 10.74
CA PRO A 20 10.92 -10.22 11.00
C PRO A 20 12.06 -9.62 10.16
N GLN A 21 13.17 -9.33 10.84
CA GLN A 21 14.40 -8.79 10.24
C GLN A 21 15.45 -9.91 10.02
N GLY A 22 16.57 -9.58 9.36
CA GLY A 22 17.69 -10.52 9.21
C GLY A 22 17.44 -11.64 8.18
N ARG A 23 16.57 -11.37 7.20
CA ARG A 23 16.21 -12.30 6.11
C ARG A 23 17.15 -12.18 4.89
N ALA A 24 18.01 -11.17 4.86
CA ALA A 24 18.96 -10.96 3.76
C ALA A 24 19.93 -12.16 3.63
N GLY A 25 20.20 -12.57 2.39
CA GLY A 25 21.07 -13.72 2.09
C GLY A 25 20.47 -15.10 2.41
N LYS A 26 19.23 -15.18 2.88
CA LYS A 26 18.53 -16.45 3.16
C LYS A 26 17.51 -16.78 2.08
N LEU A 27 17.10 -18.05 2.05
CA LEU A 27 15.92 -18.47 1.28
C LEU A 27 14.66 -17.92 1.98
N ARG A 28 13.88 -17.11 1.26
CA ARG A 28 12.71 -16.40 1.76
C ARG A 28 11.44 -17.04 1.19
N LEU A 29 10.64 -17.69 2.05
CA LEU A 29 9.40 -18.41 1.69
C LEU A 29 8.22 -18.06 2.60
N ASP A 30 8.33 -16.95 3.34
CA ASP A 30 7.43 -16.55 4.41
C ASP A 30 6.47 -15.41 4.01
N PHE A 31 6.80 -14.57 3.03
CA PHE A 31 6.06 -13.35 2.67
C PHE A 31 5.48 -13.33 1.25
N ASN A 32 5.31 -14.49 0.61
CA ASN A 32 4.75 -14.61 -0.75
C ASN A 32 5.47 -13.75 -1.80
N GLU A 33 6.76 -13.47 -1.58
CA GLU A 33 7.56 -12.64 -2.49
C GLU A 33 7.84 -13.39 -3.80
N ASN A 34 7.82 -12.65 -4.91
CA ASN A 34 8.25 -13.21 -6.19
C ASN A 34 9.75 -13.57 -6.14
N THR A 35 10.09 -14.82 -6.43
CA THR A 35 11.46 -15.37 -6.34
C THR A 35 12.35 -15.04 -7.54
N VAL A 36 11.78 -14.62 -8.68
CA VAL A 36 12.52 -14.29 -9.92
C VAL A 36 12.76 -12.79 -10.09
N GLY A 37 12.08 -11.96 -9.29
CA GLY A 37 12.19 -10.50 -9.34
C GLY A 37 11.33 -9.86 -10.43
N CYS A 38 11.60 -8.58 -10.72
CA CYS A 38 10.81 -7.81 -11.68
C CYS A 38 11.20 -8.08 -13.14
N SER A 39 10.28 -7.79 -14.08
CA SER A 39 10.53 -7.87 -15.52
C SER A 39 11.73 -7.01 -15.94
N PRO A 40 12.55 -7.43 -16.94
CA PRO A 40 13.63 -6.61 -17.51
C PRO A 40 13.17 -5.22 -17.97
N ALA A 41 11.90 -5.08 -18.39
CA ALA A 41 11.32 -3.81 -18.78
C ALA A 41 11.27 -2.80 -17.62
N VAL A 42 11.01 -3.27 -16.39
CA VAL A 42 11.03 -2.42 -15.18
C VAL A 42 12.43 -1.89 -14.94
N ARG A 43 13.45 -2.75 -15.01
CA ARG A 43 14.86 -2.33 -14.85
C ARG A 43 15.27 -1.31 -15.92
N THR A 44 14.81 -1.50 -17.16
CA THR A 44 15.07 -0.54 -18.24
C THR A 44 14.37 0.78 -18.03
N ALA A 45 13.12 0.79 -17.56
CA ALA A 45 12.39 2.03 -17.25
C ALA A 45 13.07 2.80 -16.09
N LEU A 46 13.45 2.12 -15.01
CA LEU A 46 14.12 2.74 -13.88
C LEU A 46 15.47 3.37 -14.27
N ARG A 47 16.23 2.72 -15.16
CA ARG A 47 17.50 3.27 -15.68
C ARG A 47 17.33 4.52 -16.56
N LYS A 48 16.13 4.74 -17.10
CA LYS A 48 15.83 5.87 -17.99
C LYS A 48 15.33 7.10 -17.23
N LEU A 49 15.01 6.98 -15.93
CA LEU A 49 14.57 8.11 -15.13
C LEU A 49 15.64 9.22 -15.13
N SER A 50 15.24 10.40 -15.57
CA SER A 50 16.06 11.60 -15.60
C SER A 50 16.05 12.34 -14.26
N ARG A 51 17.00 13.27 -14.07
CA ARG A 51 17.03 14.12 -12.88
C ARG A 51 15.81 15.04 -12.82
N GLU A 52 15.37 15.48 -13.99
CA GLU A 52 14.23 16.36 -14.19
C GLU A 52 12.92 15.66 -13.83
N GLU A 53 12.74 14.39 -14.24
CA GLU A 53 11.55 13.61 -13.85
C GLU A 53 11.47 13.34 -12.34
N ILE A 54 12.61 13.21 -11.67
CA ILE A 54 12.67 13.00 -10.22
C ILE A 54 12.42 14.30 -9.44
N SER A 55 12.73 15.46 -10.02
CA SER A 55 12.59 16.77 -9.35
C SER A 55 11.19 17.37 -9.46
N VAL A 56 10.25 16.69 -10.13
CA VAL A 56 8.87 17.15 -10.33
C VAL A 56 7.85 16.15 -9.81
N TYR A 57 6.63 16.61 -9.57
CA TYR A 57 5.51 15.72 -9.27
C TYR A 57 5.11 14.93 -10.53
N PRO A 58 4.77 13.64 -10.39
CA PRO A 58 4.45 12.79 -11.53
C PRO A 58 3.03 13.03 -12.05
N GLU A 59 2.84 12.69 -13.33
CA GLU A 59 1.53 12.63 -13.97
C GLU A 59 0.98 11.20 -13.94
N TYR A 60 -0.29 11.04 -13.53
CA TYR A 60 -0.86 9.71 -13.25
C TYR A 60 -1.83 9.20 -14.33
N GLU A 61 -2.39 10.10 -15.13
CA GLU A 61 -3.54 9.80 -15.98
C GLU A 61 -3.24 8.75 -17.06
N SER A 62 -2.05 8.81 -17.65
CA SER A 62 -1.62 7.86 -18.68
C SER A 62 -1.52 6.44 -18.12
N THR A 63 -0.95 6.29 -16.91
CA THR A 63 -0.86 5.02 -16.19
C THR A 63 -2.24 4.51 -15.82
N ARG A 64 -3.11 5.38 -15.28
CA ARG A 64 -4.49 5.02 -14.91
C ARG A 64 -5.25 4.44 -16.11
N ARG A 65 -5.22 5.11 -17.26
CA ARG A 65 -5.89 4.63 -18.49
C ARG A 65 -5.35 3.29 -18.98
N ARG A 66 -4.02 3.09 -18.91
CA ARG A 66 -3.39 1.82 -19.30
C ARG A 66 -3.81 0.67 -18.40
N MET A 67 -3.86 0.91 -17.09
CA MET A 67 -4.32 -0.10 -16.11
C MET A 67 -5.80 -0.41 -16.29
N ALA A 68 -6.66 0.61 -16.43
CA ALA A 68 -8.08 0.42 -16.68
C ALA A 68 -8.33 -0.44 -17.93
N LYS A 69 -7.63 -0.13 -19.04
CA LYS A 69 -7.68 -0.94 -20.27
C LYS A 69 -7.22 -2.39 -20.04
N TYR A 70 -6.16 -2.60 -19.26
CA TYR A 70 -5.64 -3.94 -18.97
C TYR A 70 -6.66 -4.79 -18.18
N PHE A 71 -7.33 -4.20 -17.19
CA PHE A 71 -8.34 -4.88 -16.37
C PHE A 71 -9.75 -4.91 -16.99
N GLY A 72 -9.97 -4.22 -18.12
CA GLY A 72 -11.28 -4.18 -18.79
C GLY A 72 -12.32 -3.31 -18.08
N VAL A 73 -11.89 -2.29 -17.35
CA VAL A 73 -12.76 -1.35 -16.61
C VAL A 73 -12.60 0.08 -17.13
N SER A 74 -13.48 0.99 -16.75
CA SER A 74 -13.33 2.40 -17.06
C SER A 74 -12.24 3.06 -16.21
N PRO A 75 -11.58 4.14 -16.69
CA PRO A 75 -10.62 4.90 -15.88
C PRO A 75 -11.22 5.51 -14.61
N ALA A 76 -12.55 5.72 -14.56
CA ALA A 76 -13.24 6.24 -13.39
C ALA A 76 -13.40 5.19 -12.28
N GLU A 77 -13.34 3.90 -12.63
CA GLU A 77 -13.37 2.77 -11.69
C GLU A 77 -11.97 2.38 -11.19
N THR A 78 -10.94 3.15 -11.53
CA THR A 78 -9.53 2.85 -11.18
C THR A 78 -8.93 3.96 -10.33
N ILE A 79 -8.35 3.56 -9.19
CA ILE A 79 -7.52 4.42 -8.34
C ILE A 79 -6.12 3.81 -8.27
N LEU A 80 -5.09 4.66 -8.34
CA LEU A 80 -3.69 4.25 -8.16
C LEU A 80 -3.28 4.51 -6.72
N ASN A 81 -2.79 3.48 -6.04
CA ASN A 81 -2.50 3.51 -4.60
C ASN A 81 -1.06 3.07 -4.37
N ASN A 82 -0.44 3.47 -3.27
CA ASN A 82 0.91 3.02 -2.91
C ASN A 82 0.89 1.65 -2.22
N GLY A 83 0.44 0.62 -2.96
CA GLY A 83 0.23 -0.72 -2.42
C GLY A 83 -1.18 -0.94 -1.86
N VAL A 84 -1.46 -2.19 -1.47
CA VAL A 84 -2.80 -2.60 -1.03
C VAL A 84 -3.19 -1.98 0.32
N ASP A 85 -2.23 -1.78 1.23
CA ASP A 85 -2.47 -1.22 2.56
C ASP A 85 -3.03 0.21 2.48
N ASP A 86 -2.51 1.03 1.54
CA ASP A 86 -3.00 2.38 1.27
C ASP A 86 -4.44 2.35 0.73
N GLY A 87 -4.75 1.37 -0.14
CA GLY A 87 -6.10 1.15 -0.62
C GLY A 87 -7.08 0.71 0.47
N LEU A 88 -6.67 -0.21 1.33
CA LEU A 88 -7.46 -0.63 2.48
C LEU A 88 -7.71 0.55 3.41
N LYS A 89 -6.68 1.33 3.73
CA LYS A 89 -6.84 2.54 4.52
C LYS A 89 -7.84 3.51 3.92
N LEU A 90 -7.78 3.76 2.61
CA LEU A 90 -8.74 4.62 1.92
C LEU A 90 -10.18 4.11 2.05
N ILE A 91 -10.39 2.79 1.93
CA ILE A 91 -11.72 2.18 2.11
C ILE A 91 -12.22 2.39 3.55
N PHE A 92 -11.37 2.12 4.55
CA PHE A 92 -11.76 2.31 5.96
C PHE A 92 -12.04 3.77 6.29
N ASP A 93 -11.17 4.70 5.86
CA ASP A 93 -11.36 6.13 6.10
C ASP A 93 -12.63 6.68 5.43
N CYS A 94 -13.08 6.09 4.30
CA CYS A 94 -14.28 6.52 3.58
C CYS A 94 -15.59 5.95 4.15
N PHE A 95 -15.57 4.73 4.69
CA PHE A 95 -16.80 4.00 5.02
C PHE A 95 -16.95 3.60 6.50
N VAL A 96 -15.90 3.70 7.30
CA VAL A 96 -15.89 3.21 8.69
C VAL A 96 -15.75 4.38 9.66
N GLU A 97 -16.76 4.53 10.51
CA GLU A 97 -16.81 5.54 11.56
C GLU A 97 -16.62 4.89 12.94
N PRO A 98 -16.31 5.66 14.00
CA PRO A 98 -16.31 5.13 15.35
C PRO A 98 -17.64 4.44 15.67
N ARG A 99 -17.55 3.20 16.16
CA ARG A 99 -18.68 2.30 16.47
C ARG A 99 -19.35 1.63 15.26
N THR A 100 -18.80 1.77 14.05
CA THR A 100 -19.16 0.91 12.92
C THR A 100 -18.53 -0.48 13.09
N SER A 101 -19.29 -1.53 12.79
CA SER A 101 -18.78 -2.90 12.79
C SER A 101 -18.34 -3.31 11.38
N VAL A 102 -17.19 -3.98 11.29
CA VAL A 102 -16.66 -4.58 10.05
C VAL A 102 -16.64 -6.09 10.21
N PHE A 103 -17.14 -6.82 9.21
CA PHE A 103 -17.13 -8.28 9.19
C PHE A 103 -15.89 -8.80 8.46
N LEU A 104 -15.14 -9.69 9.11
CA LEU A 104 -13.96 -10.35 8.56
C LEU A 104 -14.15 -11.87 8.66
N VAL A 105 -13.74 -12.59 7.62
CA VAL A 105 -13.69 -14.06 7.64
C VAL A 105 -12.35 -14.47 8.22
N GLU A 106 -12.31 -15.48 9.10
CA GLU A 106 -11.07 -15.95 9.72
C GLU A 106 -10.79 -17.42 9.38
N PRO A 107 -9.53 -17.81 9.07
CA PRO A 107 -8.31 -16.99 9.04
C PRO A 107 -8.18 -16.13 7.77
N THR A 108 -7.56 -14.95 7.88
CA THR A 108 -7.38 -14.00 6.76
C THR A 108 -6.15 -13.12 6.96
N PHE A 109 -5.98 -12.10 6.12
CA PHE A 109 -4.87 -11.14 6.18
C PHE A 109 -4.90 -10.32 7.47
N ASP A 110 -3.82 -10.40 8.26
CA ASP A 110 -3.72 -9.76 9.58
C ASP A 110 -3.89 -8.23 9.55
N MET A 111 -3.52 -7.58 8.45
CA MET A 111 -3.63 -6.13 8.28
C MET A 111 -5.07 -5.62 8.25
N TYR A 112 -6.09 -6.49 8.18
CA TYR A 112 -7.47 -6.04 8.36
C TYR A 112 -7.82 -5.68 9.80
N ARG A 113 -7.02 -6.11 10.79
CA ARG A 113 -7.25 -5.86 12.23
C ARG A 113 -6.59 -4.58 12.74
N MET A 114 -6.40 -3.57 11.88
CA MET A 114 -5.78 -2.28 12.23
C MET A 114 -6.46 -1.60 13.42
#